data_AF-A0A672LP37-F1
#
_entry.id   AF-A0A672LP37-F1
#
_cell.length_a   1.000
_cell.length_b   1.000
_cell.length_c   1.000
_cell.angle_alpha   90.00
_cell.angle_beta   90.00
_cell.angle_gamma   90.00
#
_symmetry.space_group_name_H-M   'P 1'
#
loop_
_entity.id
_entity.type
_entity.pdbx_description
1 polymer ?
#
loop_
_entity_poly.entity_id
_entity_poly.type
_entity_poly.pdbx_seq_one_letter_code
_entity_poly.pdbx_strand_id
1 'polypeptide(L)'
;MGQQFSGQAVTRLPEKLIKHVGLVRDSGYLTYDEFLGRVAELNDVTAKLASGQKKHLLFEVQPGSDATALWKVAVRIVCTKINKEDGTVEASRIMNLYQFIHLYKDITSQAAEVFCSEAAAEGSSGPLSSEDTCQASMWMGRVKQLTDEEECCICMDGKADLILPCAHSFCQKCIDKW
;
A
#
# COMPACT_ATOMS: atom_id res chain seq x y z
N MET A 1 36.73 29.52 28.65
CA MET A 1 35.56 29.97 27.87
C MET A 1 34.76 28.73 27.48
N GLY A 2 33.91 28.25 28.39
CA GLY A 2 33.03 27.11 28.15
C GLY A 2 31.69 27.61 27.65
N GLN A 3 31.24 27.13 26.49
CA GLN A 3 29.89 27.37 26.00
C GLN A 3 29.09 26.08 26.16
N GLN A 4 28.13 26.11 27.08
CA GLN A 4 27.09 25.10 27.22
C GLN A 4 26.06 25.32 26.11
N PHE A 5 25.87 24.34 25.24
CA PHE A 5 24.68 24.26 24.40
C PHE A 5 23.64 23.40 25.13
N SER A 6 22.68 24.09 25.76
CA SER A 6 21.41 23.49 26.18
C SER A 6 20.58 23.22 24.92
N GLY A 7 20.60 21.98 24.45
CA GLY A 7 19.82 21.51 23.31
C GLY A 7 18.78 20.51 23.77
N GLN A 8 17.56 20.99 24.00
CA GLN A 8 16.38 20.19 24.28
C GLN A 8 16.05 19.36 23.02
N ALA A 9 16.59 18.15 22.93
CA ALA A 9 16.31 17.22 21.85
C ALA A 9 14.88 16.67 22.02
N VAL A 10 13.89 17.39 21.50
CA VAL A 10 12.58 16.82 21.21
C VAL A 10 12.82 15.77 20.13
N THR A 11 12.80 14.50 20.52
CA THR A 11 12.84 13.35 19.62
C THR A 11 11.59 13.35 18.76
N ARG A 12 11.59 14.15 17.69
CA ARG A 12 10.64 14.00 16.59
C ARG A 12 10.89 12.64 15.98
N LEU A 13 10.13 11.64 16.43
CA LEU A 13 10.07 10.34 15.79
C LEU A 13 9.78 10.57 14.30
N PRO A 14 10.55 9.96 13.38
CA PRO A 14 10.30 10.06 11.95
C PRO A 14 8.83 9.75 11.66
N GLU A 15 8.16 10.60 10.88
CA GLU A 15 6.74 10.44 10.52
C GLU A 15 6.45 9.06 9.90
N LYS A 16 7.44 8.50 9.20
CA LYS A 16 7.43 7.12 8.67
C LYS A 16 7.31 6.07 9.78
N LEU A 17 8.06 6.21 10.89
CA LEU A 17 7.97 5.30 12.04
C LEU A 17 6.63 5.45 12.76
N ILE A 18 6.07 6.66 12.88
CA ILE A 18 4.77 6.88 13.52
C ILE A 18 3.64 6.22 12.71
N LYS A 19 3.64 6.36 11.39
CA LYS A 19 2.69 5.69 10.48
C LYS A 19 2.80 4.16 10.59
N HIS A 20 4.02 3.64 10.64
CA HIS A 20 4.27 2.22 10.82
C HIS A 20 3.80 1.72 12.21
N VAL A 21 4.01 2.48 13.29
CA VAL A 21 3.59 2.09 14.65
C VAL A 21 2.06 2.05 14.81
N GLY A 22 1.33 3.00 14.23
CA GLY A 22 -0.15 2.98 14.25
C GLY A 22 -0.72 1.77 13.51
N LEU A 23 -0.14 1.46 12.35
CA LEU A 23 -0.50 0.29 11.55
C LEU A 23 -0.15 -1.04 12.25
N VAL A 24 0.99 -1.09 12.95
CA VAL A 24 1.42 -2.23 13.76
C VAL A 24 0.44 -2.48 14.92
N ARG A 25 -0.01 -1.44 15.61
CA ARG A 25 -1.00 -1.57 16.70
C ARG A 25 -2.34 -2.11 16.21
N ASP A 26 -2.83 -1.60 15.07
CA ASP A 26 -4.09 -2.06 14.47
C ASP A 26 -3.98 -3.49 13.91
N SER A 27 -2.80 -3.91 13.44
CA SER A 27 -2.53 -5.27 12.96
C SER A 27 -2.43 -6.32 14.09
N GLY A 28 -2.17 -5.89 15.32
CA GLY A 28 -1.99 -6.77 16.48
C GLY A 28 -3.21 -7.64 16.77
N TYR A 29 -4.41 -7.08 16.61
CA TYR A 29 -5.69 -7.77 16.85
C TYR A 29 -6.32 -8.39 15.61
N LEU A 30 -5.75 -8.16 14.42
CA LEU A 30 -6.31 -8.67 13.17
C LEU A 30 -6.36 -10.20 13.17
N THR A 31 -7.55 -10.78 13.10
CA THR A 31 -7.72 -12.22 12.90
C THR A 31 -7.50 -12.60 11.43
N TYR A 32 -7.26 -13.89 11.17
CA TYR A 32 -7.05 -14.36 9.81
C TYR A 32 -8.32 -14.22 8.97
N ASP A 33 -9.50 -14.50 9.55
CA ASP A 33 -10.78 -14.36 8.87
C ASP A 33 -11.08 -12.91 8.50
N GLU A 34 -10.81 -11.95 9.40
CA GLU A 34 -10.93 -10.52 9.10
C GLU A 34 -9.94 -10.10 8.00
N PHE A 35 -8.73 -10.65 7.98
CA PHE A 35 -7.77 -10.39 6.92
C PHE A 35 -8.29 -10.87 5.55
N LEU A 36 -8.78 -12.11 5.47
CA LEU A 36 -9.39 -12.63 4.24
C LEU A 36 -10.63 -11.83 3.83
N GLY A 37 -11.45 -11.43 4.80
CA GLY A 37 -12.59 -10.54 4.57
C GLY A 37 -12.18 -9.21 3.94
N ARG A 38 -11.08 -8.60 4.42
CA ARG A 38 -10.53 -7.37 3.82
C ARG A 38 -9.98 -7.58 2.41
N VAL A 39 -9.38 -8.74 2.11
CA VAL A 39 -8.93 -9.07 0.74
C VAL A 39 -10.13 -9.15 -0.21
N ALA A 40 -11.20 -9.85 0.20
CA ALA A 40 -12.42 -9.97 -0.60
C ALA A 40 -13.10 -8.60 -0.79
N GLU A 41 -13.26 -7.83 0.28
CA GLU A 41 -13.81 -6.48 0.21
C GLU A 41 -13.00 -5.57 -0.72
N LEU A 42 -11.66 -5.63 -0.67
CA LEU A 42 -10.82 -4.82 -1.53
C LEU A 42 -11.00 -5.16 -3.01
N ASN A 43 -11.14 -6.46 -3.34
CA ASN A 43 -11.48 -6.89 -4.69
C ASN A 43 -12.84 -6.34 -5.12
N ASP A 44 -13.85 -6.39 -4.27
CA ASP A 44 -15.19 -5.86 -4.57
C ASP A 44 -15.16 -4.34 -4.80
N VAL A 45 -14.48 -3.60 -3.93
CA VAL A 45 -14.36 -2.14 -4.01
C VAL A 45 -13.61 -1.74 -5.28
N THR A 46 -12.47 -2.37 -5.56
CA THR A 46 -11.70 -2.04 -6.78
C THR A 46 -12.42 -2.47 -8.06
N ALA A 47 -13.19 -3.55 -8.03
CA ALA A 47 -14.05 -3.94 -9.15
C ALA A 47 -15.17 -2.92 -9.40
N LYS A 48 -15.83 -2.43 -8.33
CA LYS A 48 -16.86 -1.37 -8.42
C LYS A 48 -16.27 -0.06 -8.93
N LEU A 49 -15.12 0.38 -8.41
CA LEU A 49 -14.42 1.58 -8.88
C LEU A 49 -13.95 1.46 -10.34
N ALA A 50 -13.65 0.25 -10.80
CA ALA A 50 -13.29 -0.04 -12.18
C ALA A 50 -14.51 -0.51 -13.02
N SER A 51 -15.74 -0.24 -12.58
CA SER A 51 -16.94 -0.52 -13.36
C SER A 51 -16.89 0.28 -14.67
N GLY A 52 -17.16 -0.38 -15.80
CA GLY A 52 -16.99 0.21 -17.13
C GLY A 52 -15.54 0.31 -17.64
N GLN A 53 -14.53 0.03 -16.82
CA GLN A 53 -13.13 -0.03 -17.27
C GLN A 53 -12.72 -1.44 -17.71
N LYS A 54 -11.88 -1.51 -18.76
CA LYS A 54 -11.31 -2.76 -19.29
C LYS A 54 -10.32 -3.42 -18.34
N LYS A 55 -9.70 -2.67 -17.43
CA LYS A 55 -8.64 -3.15 -16.55
C LYS A 55 -9.11 -3.09 -15.10
N HIS A 56 -8.70 -4.04 -14.30
CA HIS A 56 -8.98 -4.06 -12.86
C HIS A 56 -7.81 -4.68 -12.08
N LEU A 57 -7.83 -4.48 -10.77
CA LEU A 57 -6.90 -5.11 -9.86
C LEU A 57 -7.54 -6.35 -9.23
N LEU A 58 -6.72 -7.35 -8.99
CA LEU A 58 -7.07 -8.56 -8.26
C LEU A 58 -6.05 -8.77 -7.15
N PHE A 59 -6.53 -9.05 -5.95
CA PHE A 59 -5.74 -9.30 -4.75
C PHE A 59 -5.94 -10.75 -4.31
N GLU A 60 -4.84 -11.48 -4.16
CA GLU A 60 -4.85 -12.89 -3.76
C GLU A 60 -3.76 -13.15 -2.73
N VAL A 61 -4.02 -14.07 -1.80
CA VAL A 61 -3.00 -14.52 -0.87
C VAL A 61 -2.08 -15.51 -1.59
N GLN A 62 -0.78 -15.28 -1.54
CA GLN A 62 0.20 -16.17 -2.14
C GLN A 62 0.13 -17.54 -1.44
N PRO A 63 -0.13 -18.64 -2.18
CA PRO A 63 -0.25 -19.97 -1.58
C PRO A 63 0.98 -20.34 -0.74
N GLY A 64 0.74 -20.80 0.48
CA GLY A 64 1.78 -21.23 1.41
C GLY A 64 2.43 -20.11 2.22
N SER A 65 2.16 -18.83 1.91
CA SER A 65 2.67 -17.69 2.69
C SER A 65 1.95 -17.52 4.04
N ASP A 66 0.73 -18.05 4.14
CA ASP A 66 -0.17 -17.92 5.29
C ASP A 66 -0.35 -19.23 6.08
N ALA A 67 0.34 -20.31 5.70
CA ALA A 67 0.18 -21.63 6.29
C ALA A 67 0.70 -21.77 7.74
N THR A 68 1.37 -20.74 8.28
CA THR A 68 2.03 -20.80 9.60
C THR A 68 1.24 -20.05 10.67
N ALA A 69 1.42 -20.41 11.94
CA ALA A 69 0.84 -19.66 13.07
C ALA A 69 1.32 -18.19 13.13
N LEU A 70 2.48 -17.89 12.51
CA LEU A 70 3.03 -16.55 12.35
C LEU A 70 2.67 -15.93 11.00
N TRP A 71 1.51 -16.29 10.43
CA TRP A 71 1.03 -15.83 9.12
C TRP A 71 1.10 -14.31 8.97
N LYS A 72 0.89 -13.52 10.04
CA LYS A 72 0.97 -12.05 9.95
C LYS A 72 2.31 -11.52 9.44
N VAL A 73 3.39 -12.26 9.71
CA VAL A 73 4.76 -11.93 9.25
C VAL A 73 5.05 -12.60 7.91
N ALA A 74 4.58 -13.84 7.74
CA ALA A 74 4.89 -14.66 6.59
C ALA A 74 4.02 -14.37 5.35
N VAL A 75 2.79 -13.87 5.55
CA VAL A 75 1.79 -13.70 4.50
C VAL A 75 2.29 -12.73 3.45
N ARG A 76 2.03 -13.10 2.20
CA ARG A 76 2.32 -12.31 1.02
C ARG A 76 1.04 -12.20 0.21
N ILE A 77 0.73 -10.98 -0.19
CA ILE A 77 -0.46 -10.66 -0.96
C ILE A 77 0.02 -10.28 -2.35
N VAL A 78 -0.49 -10.96 -3.36
CA VAL A 78 -0.22 -10.65 -4.76
C VAL A 78 -1.30 -9.70 -5.24
N CYS A 79 -0.90 -8.54 -5.74
CA CYS A 79 -1.76 -7.63 -6.48
C CYS A 79 -1.43 -7.74 -7.97
N THR A 80 -2.43 -8.08 -8.76
CA THR A 80 -2.30 -8.28 -10.20
C THR A 80 -3.24 -7.34 -10.94
N LYS A 81 -2.70 -6.59 -11.89
CA LYS A 81 -3.48 -5.81 -12.84
C LYS A 81 -3.77 -6.66 -14.07
N ILE A 82 -5.04 -6.93 -14.30
CA ILE A 82 -5.49 -7.76 -15.42
C ILE A 82 -6.44 -7.00 -16.33
N ASN A 83 -6.37 -7.31 -17.62
CA ASN A 83 -7.34 -6.87 -18.61
C ASN A 83 -8.51 -7.87 -18.67
N LYS A 84 -9.74 -7.37 -18.57
CA LYS A 84 -10.98 -8.15 -18.53
C LYS A 84 -11.29 -8.82 -19.88
N GLU A 85 -10.81 -8.24 -20.99
CA GLU A 85 -11.16 -8.69 -22.34
C GLU A 85 -10.42 -9.99 -22.73
N ASP A 86 -9.17 -10.13 -22.30
CA ASP A 86 -8.27 -11.22 -22.69
C ASP A 86 -7.73 -12.03 -21.50
N GLY A 87 -7.96 -11.56 -20.26
CA GLY A 87 -7.39 -12.14 -19.05
C GLY A 87 -5.89 -11.91 -18.91
N THR A 88 -5.28 -11.04 -19.73
CA THR A 88 -3.84 -10.82 -19.73
C THR A 88 -3.41 -10.05 -18.48
N VAL A 89 -2.35 -10.54 -17.84
CA VAL A 89 -1.68 -9.86 -16.73
C VAL A 89 -0.78 -8.75 -17.27
N GLU A 90 -1.09 -7.49 -16.94
CA GLU A 90 -0.27 -6.34 -17.33
C GLU A 90 0.83 -6.04 -16.32
N ALA A 91 0.55 -6.24 -15.03
CA ALA A 91 1.48 -5.98 -13.95
C ALA A 91 1.15 -6.87 -12.75
N SER A 92 2.17 -7.27 -12.01
CA SER A 92 2.00 -8.01 -10.75
C SER A 92 3.04 -7.53 -9.73
N ARG A 93 2.60 -7.41 -8.48
CA ARG A 93 3.42 -7.01 -7.34
C ARG A 93 3.03 -7.81 -6.12
N ILE A 94 4.03 -8.16 -5.31
CA ILE A 94 3.84 -8.86 -4.05
C ILE A 94 4.05 -7.85 -2.93
N MET A 95 3.16 -7.87 -1.94
CA MET A 95 3.22 -7.01 -0.77
C MET A 95 3.09 -7.81 0.52
N ASN A 96 3.64 -7.27 1.60
CA ASN A 96 3.49 -7.81 2.94
C ASN A 96 2.15 -7.34 3.57
N LEU A 97 1.83 -7.87 4.76
CA LEU A 97 0.59 -7.51 5.46
C LEU A 97 0.46 -6.01 5.72
N TYR A 98 1.55 -5.33 6.11
CA TYR A 98 1.52 -3.91 6.41
C TYR A 98 1.19 -3.07 5.16
N GLN A 99 1.91 -3.32 4.06
CA GLN A 99 1.65 -2.66 2.78
C GLN A 99 0.21 -2.88 2.32
N PHE A 100 -0.31 -4.11 2.47
CA PHE A 100 -1.71 -4.41 2.16
C PHE A 100 -2.70 -3.61 3.02
N ILE A 101 -2.51 -3.57 4.34
CA ILE A 101 -3.42 -2.82 5.22
C ILE A 101 -3.38 -1.32 4.93
N HIS A 102 -2.20 -0.77 4.60
CA HIS A 102 -2.08 0.63 4.19
C HIS A 102 -2.85 0.89 2.90
N LEU A 103 -2.65 0.06 1.87
CA LEU A 103 -3.37 0.17 0.61
C LEU A 103 -4.88 0.01 0.78
N TYR A 104 -5.32 -0.95 1.61
CA TYR A 104 -6.73 -1.17 1.91
C TYR A 104 -7.37 0.08 2.50
N LYS A 105 -6.73 0.73 3.49
CA LYS A 105 -7.22 1.98 4.08
C LYS A 105 -7.29 3.12 3.05
N ASP A 106 -6.28 3.24 2.21
CA ASP A 106 -6.22 4.27 1.16
C ASP A 106 -7.34 4.10 0.12
N ILE A 107 -7.56 2.86 -0.36
CA ILE A 107 -8.59 2.56 -1.36
C ILE A 107 -9.99 2.73 -0.78
N THR A 108 -10.25 2.18 0.40
CA THR A 108 -11.58 2.26 1.03
C THR A 108 -11.96 3.69 1.39
N SER A 109 -11.00 4.50 1.86
CA SER A 109 -11.24 5.94 2.12
C SER A 109 -11.62 6.70 0.85
N GLN A 110 -10.90 6.51 -0.26
CA GLN A 110 -11.21 7.19 -1.52
C GLN A 110 -12.52 6.66 -2.14
N ALA A 111 -12.80 5.36 -2.00
CA ALA A 111 -14.06 4.78 -2.46
C ALA A 111 -15.27 5.41 -1.75
N ALA A 112 -15.18 5.61 -0.43
CA ALA A 112 -16.24 6.25 0.35
C ALA A 112 -16.53 7.68 -0.11
N GLU A 113 -15.51 8.45 -0.51
CA GLU A 113 -15.68 9.82 -1.03
C GLU A 113 -16.40 9.84 -2.39
N VAL A 114 -16.05 8.90 -3.28
CA VAL A 114 -16.67 8.77 -4.61
C VAL A 114 -18.15 8.38 -4.47
N PHE A 115 -18.44 7.32 -3.71
CA PHE A 115 -19.80 6.82 -3.55
C PHE A 115 -20.73 7.78 -2.79
N CYS A 116 -20.21 8.60 -1.86
CA CYS A 116 -21.01 9.63 -1.19
C CYS A 116 -21.43 10.78 -2.13
N SER A 117 -20.63 11.08 -3.16
CA SER A 117 -20.88 12.19 -4.09
C SER A 117 -21.96 11.84 -5.13
N GLU A 118 -22.07 10.57 -5.51
CA GLU A 118 -23.07 10.09 -6.47
C GLU A 118 -24.49 10.10 -5.88
N ALA A 119 -24.67 9.88 -4.57
CA ALA A 119 -25.98 9.88 -3.91
C ALA A 119 -26.62 11.28 -3.77
N ALA A 120 -25.85 12.36 -3.94
CA ALA A 120 -26.34 13.74 -3.85
C ALA A 120 -26.63 14.40 -5.21
N ALA A 121 -26.33 13.71 -6.32
CA ALA A 121 -26.37 14.25 -7.69
C ALA A 121 -27.48 13.64 -8.57
N GLU A 122 -28.59 13.21 -7.98
CA GLU A 122 -29.83 12.87 -8.71
C GLU A 122 -30.46 14.15 -9.30
N GLY A 123 -29.87 14.69 -10.37
CA GLY A 123 -30.42 15.85 -11.08
C GLY A 123 -29.44 16.75 -11.80
N SER A 124 -28.44 16.24 -12.52
CA SER A 124 -27.86 17.00 -13.64
C SER A 124 -27.13 16.07 -14.60
N SER A 125 -27.71 15.92 -15.79
CA SER A 125 -27.11 15.24 -16.92
C SER A 125 -25.82 15.94 -17.35
N GLY A 126 -24.68 15.32 -17.05
CA GLY A 126 -23.40 15.63 -17.64
C GLY A 126 -22.31 14.63 -17.24
N PRO A 127 -22.03 13.57 -18.02
CA PRO A 127 -20.78 12.85 -17.89
C PRO A 127 -19.68 13.71 -18.54
N LEU A 128 -19.02 14.53 -17.74
CA LEU A 128 -17.72 15.08 -18.08
C LEU A 128 -16.72 14.58 -17.04
N SER A 129 -16.40 13.29 -17.07
CA SER A 129 -15.18 12.79 -16.44
C SER A 129 -14.31 12.20 -17.53
N SER A 130 -13.38 13.02 -17.99
CA SER A 130 -12.23 12.72 -18.84
C SER A 130 -12.02 11.23 -19.12
N GLU A 131 -12.18 10.87 -20.39
CA GLU A 131 -11.36 9.83 -21.01
C GLU A 131 -9.91 10.03 -20.50
N ASP A 132 -9.33 9.01 -19.86
CA ASP A 132 -7.87 8.71 -19.77
C ASP A 132 -7.34 8.24 -18.41
N THR A 133 -8.05 8.37 -17.29
CA THR A 133 -7.49 7.87 -16.01
C THR A 133 -8.01 6.47 -15.65
N CYS A 134 -7.29 5.45 -16.10
CA CYS A 134 -7.49 4.06 -15.70
C CYS A 134 -7.25 3.91 -14.18
N GLN A 135 -8.31 3.64 -13.41
CA GLN A 135 -8.25 3.50 -11.95
C GLN A 135 -7.30 2.37 -11.56
N ALA A 136 -7.36 1.25 -12.30
CA ALA A 136 -6.42 0.14 -12.10
C ALA A 136 -4.95 0.57 -12.28
N SER A 137 -4.65 1.49 -13.21
CA SER A 137 -3.30 2.04 -13.36
C SER A 137 -2.92 2.96 -12.19
N MET A 138 -3.83 3.82 -11.71
CA MET A 138 -3.57 4.69 -10.56
C MET A 138 -3.24 3.87 -9.31
N TRP A 139 -4.09 2.90 -8.98
CA TRP A 139 -3.92 2.04 -7.81
C TRP A 139 -2.69 1.14 -7.95
N MET A 140 -2.38 0.66 -9.15
CA MET A 140 -1.12 -0.07 -9.38
C MET A 140 0.12 0.81 -9.16
N GLY A 141 0.05 2.10 -9.50
CA GLY A 141 1.09 3.08 -9.17
C GLY A 141 1.29 3.23 -7.67
N ARG A 142 0.21 3.29 -6.89
CA ARG A 142 0.25 3.32 -5.41
C ARG A 142 0.86 2.04 -4.84
N VAL A 143 0.45 0.87 -5.34
CA VAL A 143 1.03 -0.41 -4.94
C VAL A 143 2.53 -0.42 -5.19
N LYS A 144 2.97 0.02 -6.38
CA LYS A 144 4.39 0.13 -6.70
C LYS A 144 5.13 1.04 -5.71
N GLN A 145 4.57 2.21 -5.38
CA GLN A 145 5.18 3.11 -4.41
C GLN A 145 5.36 2.45 -3.04
N LEU A 146 4.33 1.77 -2.53
CA LEU A 146 4.38 1.10 -1.22
C LEU A 146 5.38 -0.06 -1.18
N THR A 147 5.56 -0.77 -2.29
CA THR A 147 6.56 -1.85 -2.39
C THR A 147 7.97 -1.32 -2.54
N ASP A 148 8.16 -0.27 -3.35
CA ASP A 148 9.46 0.33 -3.64
C ASP A 148 9.99 1.16 -2.45
N GLU A 149 9.12 1.69 -1.57
CA GLU A 149 9.52 2.42 -0.34
C GLU A 149 10.33 1.55 0.64
N GLU A 150 10.25 0.22 0.54
CA GLU A 150 11.04 -0.71 1.34
C GLU A 150 12.35 -1.15 0.65
N GLU A 151 12.61 -0.66 -0.57
CA GLU A 151 13.83 -0.94 -1.33
C GLU A 151 14.90 0.13 -1.12
N CYS A 152 16.16 -0.29 -1.13
CA CYS A 152 17.30 0.60 -0.97
C CYS A 152 17.43 1.50 -2.19
N CYS A 153 17.40 2.81 -1.99
CA CYS A 153 17.47 3.79 -3.07
C CYS A 153 18.82 3.83 -3.83
N ILE A 154 19.84 3.12 -3.35
CA ILE A 154 21.15 3.02 -4.02
C ILE A 154 21.15 1.84 -5.01
N CYS A 155 20.71 0.65 -4.59
CA CYS A 155 20.76 -0.55 -5.43
C CYS A 155 19.43 -0.94 -6.06
N MET A 156 18.31 -0.35 -5.62
CA MET A 156 16.94 -0.65 -6.09
C MET A 156 16.61 -2.15 -6.01
N ASP A 157 17.16 -2.86 -5.02
CA ASP A 157 17.08 -4.32 -4.91
C ASP A 157 17.10 -4.77 -3.44
N GLY A 158 18.09 -4.33 -2.67
CA GLY A 158 18.22 -4.69 -1.26
C GLY A 158 17.18 -4.01 -0.37
N LYS A 159 16.72 -4.68 0.68
CA LYS A 159 15.79 -4.11 1.67
C LYS A 159 16.39 -2.93 2.44
N ALA A 160 15.65 -1.82 2.52
CA ALA A 160 16.07 -0.57 3.15
C ALA A 160 15.90 -0.59 4.69
N ASP A 161 16.72 -1.40 5.36
CA ASP A 161 16.58 -1.70 6.79
C ASP A 161 17.36 -0.75 7.72
N LEU A 162 18.25 0.08 7.19
CA LEU A 162 19.12 0.96 7.98
C LEU A 162 18.75 2.41 7.78
N ILE A 163 18.22 3.03 8.84
CA ILE A 163 17.90 4.45 8.87
C ILE A 163 19.10 5.22 9.42
N LEU A 164 19.74 6.03 8.58
CA LEU A 164 20.82 6.91 9.00
C LEU A 164 20.29 8.12 9.79
N PRO A 165 21.14 8.86 10.53
CA PRO A 165 20.74 10.10 11.22
C PRO A 165 20.12 11.17 10.30
N CYS A 166 20.37 11.09 8.98
CA CYS A 166 19.74 11.93 7.96
C CYS A 166 18.35 11.44 7.51
N ALA A 167 17.76 10.45 8.20
CA ALA A 167 16.44 9.86 7.98
C ALA A 167 16.22 9.15 6.62
N HIS A 168 17.30 8.82 5.91
CA HIS A 168 17.25 7.98 4.71
C HIS A 168 17.49 6.50 5.07
N SER A 169 16.78 5.61 4.36
CA SER A 169 16.83 4.17 4.55
C SER A 169 17.65 3.48 3.46
N PHE A 170 18.57 2.58 3.83
CA PHE A 170 19.43 1.86 2.89
C PHE A 170 19.58 0.38 3.27
N CYS A 171 20.04 -0.46 2.34
CA CYS A 171 20.44 -1.83 2.65
C CYS A 171 21.87 -1.86 3.21
N GLN A 172 22.17 -2.86 4.04
CA GLN A 172 23.48 -3.07 4.68
C GLN A 172 24.62 -3.08 3.64
N LYS A 173 24.44 -3.78 2.52
CA LYS A 173 25.45 -3.89 1.46
C LYS A 173 25.84 -2.54 0.83
N CYS A 174 24.91 -1.60 0.77
CA CYS A 174 25.15 -0.29 0.18
C CYS A 174 25.78 0.68 1.17
N ILE A 175 25.39 0.63 2.45
CA ILE A 175 26.01 1.49 3.46
C ILE A 175 27.42 1.04 3.84
N ASP A 176 27.69 -0.26 3.85
CA ASP A 176 29.02 -0.79 4.17
C ASP A 176 30.09 -0.43 3.12
N LYS A 177 29.66 0.00 1.92
CA LYS A 177 30.52 0.39 0.80
C LYS A 177 30.68 1.90 0.64
N TRP A 178 30.11 2.70 1.54
CA TRP A 178 30.14 4.16 1.48
C TRP A 178 31.19 4.72 2.43
#